data_AF-A0A938MHP1-F1
#
_entry.id   AF-A0A938MHP1-F1
#
_cell.length_a   1.000
_cell.length_b   1.000
_cell.length_c   1.000
_cell.angle_alpha   90.00
_cell.angle_beta   90.00
_cell.angle_gamma   90.00
#
_symmetry.space_group_name_H-M   'P 1'
#
loop_
_entity.id
_entity.type
_entity.pdbx_description
1 polymer ?
#
loop_
_entity_poly.entity_id
_entity_poly.type
_entity_poly.pdbx_seq_one_letter_code
_entity_poly.pdbx_strand_id
1 'polypeptide(L)'
;MPEQTPKTWQTVTRFLILAGVLAVVVALVFWRIHDVFVDKKVLIPLIAGGVLALAGILANWNWLGDEILRRRTLVATNVVIMTVFAAALLAMANMVNYRHYVRKDLTKAGRYSLSSKTKNVVKGLKEPLTITTLFVPASGEDYEWSQEVTDLLEEYAAQSKNVKVVHVDAARNPTEVEQLSARLKIDSLERNSVIFERGTKAKHVPQSDTQEFSMRSMNPYGPPEPPKFKAEDAFTAAIIDVCEDKQTTLYFVTGHGEKDTGNYDRDGLSEVVKSVKRSNYKVEKLDLTVKKEIPADCDVLVIAGPTKRIPQDELDVVRTYLTGQQGKALIALEPVISSKQEPSGLEDLLRDFGVKVRTDLVCFNKIKLPLFGARVMAQVFVGEDGYGYHKITDKMKTESSSFFTACQVEAEGGETPGYRV
;
A
#
# COMPACT_ATOMS: atom_id res chain seq x y z
N MET A 1 71.60 -1.56 39.68
CA MET A 1 71.49 -2.34 38.43
C MET A 1 70.02 -2.66 38.24
N PRO A 2 69.33 -2.19 37.18
CA PRO A 2 67.92 -2.49 37.01
C PRO A 2 67.77 -3.92 36.50
N GLU A 3 66.95 -4.68 37.21
CA GLU A 3 66.64 -6.09 36.98
C GLU A 3 65.92 -6.22 35.62
N GLN A 4 66.57 -6.82 34.63
CA GLN A 4 65.96 -7.05 33.32
C GLN A 4 64.89 -8.12 33.47
N THR A 5 63.62 -7.72 33.48
CA THR A 5 62.48 -8.65 33.39
C THR A 5 62.64 -9.53 32.15
N PRO A 6 62.56 -10.86 32.26
CA PRO A 6 62.84 -11.76 31.14
C PRO A 6 61.85 -11.53 29.98
N LYS A 7 62.35 -11.48 28.73
CA LYS A 7 61.55 -11.25 27.50
C LYS A 7 60.30 -12.13 27.37
N THR A 8 60.27 -13.30 28.00
CA THR A 8 59.12 -14.21 28.04
C THR A 8 57.92 -13.62 28.80
N TRP A 9 58.17 -12.85 29.86
CA TRP A 9 57.12 -12.22 30.67
C TRP A 9 56.36 -11.13 29.91
N GLN A 10 57.04 -10.39 29.04
CA GLN A 10 56.43 -9.33 28.23
C GLN A 10 55.46 -9.90 27.19
N THR A 11 55.80 -11.02 26.53
CA THR A 11 54.91 -11.69 25.57
C THR A 11 53.65 -12.22 26.25
N VAL A 12 53.79 -12.81 27.44
CA VAL A 12 52.66 -13.32 28.23
C VAL A 12 51.70 -12.18 28.61
N THR A 13 52.22 -11.03 29.04
CA THR A 13 51.38 -9.86 29.37
C THR A 13 50.62 -9.27 28.18
N ARG A 14 51.17 -9.33 26.95
CA ARG A 14 50.47 -8.88 25.72
C ARG A 14 49.24 -9.75 25.43
N PHE A 15 49.37 -11.07 25.59
CA PHE A 15 48.23 -11.99 25.44
C PHE A 15 47.19 -11.83 26.54
N LEU A 16 47.59 -11.49 27.77
CA LEU A 16 46.67 -11.24 28.88
C LEU A 16 45.81 -9.99 28.66
N ILE A 17 46.37 -8.90 28.11
CA ILE A 17 45.60 -7.68 27.79
C ILE A 17 44.60 -7.96 26.66
N LEU A 18 45.03 -8.63 25.59
CA LEU A 18 44.15 -9.01 24.48
C LEU A 18 43.04 -9.97 24.92
N ALA A 19 43.36 -10.96 25.75
CA ALA A 19 42.38 -11.87 26.33
C ALA A 19 41.38 -11.15 27.25
N GLY A 20 41.85 -10.16 28.03
CA GLY A 20 41.02 -9.32 28.89
C GLY A 20 40.03 -8.46 28.09
N VAL A 21 40.49 -7.78 27.03
CA VAL A 21 39.62 -6.97 26.15
C VAL A 21 38.61 -7.85 25.44
N LEU A 22 39.02 -9.00 24.92
CA LEU A 22 38.12 -9.96 24.28
C LEU A 22 37.04 -10.46 25.26
N ALA A 23 37.42 -10.78 26.49
CA ALA A 23 36.47 -11.20 27.52
C ALA A 23 35.45 -10.10 27.87
N VAL A 24 35.86 -8.83 27.94
CA VAL A 24 34.96 -7.70 28.18
C VAL A 24 33.98 -7.51 27.02
N VAL A 25 34.45 -7.60 25.77
CA VAL A 25 33.59 -7.50 24.58
C VAL A 25 32.57 -8.64 24.56
N VAL A 26 33.02 -9.88 24.80
CA VAL A 26 32.12 -11.05 24.86
C VAL A 26 31.09 -10.90 25.99
N ALA A 27 31.50 -10.41 27.16
CA ALA A 27 30.59 -10.18 28.28
C ALA A 27 29.55 -9.07 28.01
N LEU A 28 29.94 -7.98 27.34
CA LEU A 28 29.02 -6.90 26.94
C LEU A 28 28.02 -7.38 25.87
N VAL A 29 28.47 -8.20 24.92
CA VAL A 29 27.60 -8.84 23.93
C VAL A 29 26.62 -9.79 24.61
N PHE A 30 27.08 -10.62 25.55
CA PHE A 30 26.23 -11.53 26.31
C PHE A 30 25.21 -10.79 27.19
N TRP A 31 25.62 -9.70 27.85
CA TRP A 31 24.74 -8.80 28.62
C TRP A 31 23.60 -8.26 27.74
N ARG A 32 23.91 -7.82 26.52
CA ARG A 32 22.93 -7.26 25.60
C ARG A 32 22.02 -8.31 24.96
N ILE A 33 22.49 -9.55 24.82
CA ILE A 33 21.69 -10.67 24.33
C ILE A 33 20.59 -11.04 25.32
N HIS A 34 20.88 -11.08 26.62
CA HIS A 34 19.92 -11.64 27.57
C HIS A 34 18.94 -10.62 28.18
N ASP A 35 19.17 -9.30 28.05
CA ASP A 35 18.31 -8.24 28.63
C ASP A 35 18.01 -8.45 30.14
N VAL A 36 18.85 -9.24 30.81
CA VAL A 36 18.77 -9.51 32.25
C VAL A 36 19.62 -8.48 32.95
N PHE A 37 18.96 -7.52 33.62
CA PHE A 37 19.61 -6.31 34.09
C PHE A 37 20.73 -6.57 35.11
N VAL A 38 20.76 -7.70 35.85
CA VAL A 38 21.81 -7.98 36.85
C VAL A 38 21.97 -9.49 37.15
N ASP A 39 22.43 -10.32 36.20
CA ASP A 39 22.83 -11.70 36.54
C ASP A 39 24.31 -11.77 36.96
N LYS A 40 24.59 -12.36 38.13
CA LYS A 40 25.94 -12.50 38.71
C LYS A 40 26.89 -13.24 37.76
N LYS A 41 26.35 -14.07 36.87
CA LYS A 41 27.09 -14.83 35.85
C LYS A 41 27.76 -13.95 34.78
N VAL A 42 27.29 -12.72 34.57
CA VAL A 42 27.86 -11.77 33.59
C VAL A 42 28.75 -10.73 34.26
N LEU A 43 28.37 -10.30 35.47
CA LEU A 43 29.10 -9.28 36.23
C LEU A 43 30.49 -9.77 36.69
N ILE A 44 30.59 -11.03 37.15
CA ILE A 44 31.83 -11.62 37.65
C ILE A 44 32.93 -11.71 36.56
N PRO A 45 32.68 -12.27 35.35
CA PRO A 45 33.68 -12.30 34.30
C PRO A 45 34.01 -10.91 33.73
N LEU A 46 33.08 -9.95 33.72
CA LEU A 46 33.34 -8.58 33.28
C LEU A 46 34.25 -7.82 34.27
N ILE A 47 34.02 -7.97 35.58
CA ILE A 47 34.89 -7.41 36.61
C ILE A 47 36.24 -8.12 36.62
N ALA A 48 36.28 -9.46 36.54
CA ALA A 48 37.52 -10.22 36.50
C ALA A 48 38.36 -9.88 35.25
N GLY A 49 37.73 -9.77 34.08
CA GLY A 49 38.38 -9.35 32.83
C GLY A 49 38.87 -7.90 32.89
N GLY A 50 38.09 -6.99 33.46
CA GLY A 50 38.47 -5.60 33.69
C GLY A 50 39.65 -5.45 34.65
N VAL A 51 39.65 -6.20 35.77
CA VAL A 51 40.74 -6.22 36.75
C VAL A 51 42.03 -6.79 36.16
N LEU A 52 41.94 -7.87 35.36
CA LEU A 52 43.10 -8.43 34.67
C LEU A 52 43.67 -7.48 33.59
N ALA A 53 42.81 -6.78 32.86
CA ALA A 53 43.23 -5.78 31.88
C ALA A 53 43.91 -4.58 32.57
N LEU A 54 43.33 -4.06 33.67
CA LEU A 54 43.92 -3.00 34.48
C LEU A 54 45.24 -3.42 35.13
N ALA A 55 45.31 -4.64 35.67
CA ALA A 55 46.55 -5.19 36.23
C ALA A 55 47.64 -5.34 35.16
N GLY A 56 47.28 -5.77 33.94
CA GLY A 56 48.20 -5.85 32.81
C GLY A 56 48.71 -4.48 32.34
N ILE A 57 47.85 -3.46 32.35
CA ILE A 57 48.20 -2.08 31.98
C ILE A 57 49.09 -1.43 33.05
N LEU A 58 48.76 -1.59 34.33
CA LEU A 58 49.52 -1.03 35.46
C LEU A 58 50.89 -1.70 35.62
N ALA A 59 50.97 -3.02 35.42
CA ALA A 59 52.23 -3.78 35.52
C ALA A 59 53.25 -3.42 34.42
N ASN A 60 52.81 -2.80 33.32
CA ASN A 60 53.65 -2.47 32.17
C ASN A 60 53.51 -1.02 31.70
N TRP A 61 53.24 -0.10 32.63
CA TRP A 61 53.04 1.34 32.34
C TRP A 61 54.21 1.98 31.60
N ASN A 62 55.44 1.61 31.96
CA ASN A 62 56.67 2.15 31.34
C ASN A 62 56.91 1.58 29.92
N TRP A 63 56.36 0.40 29.60
CA TRP A 63 56.48 -0.24 28.29
C TRP A 63 55.48 0.30 27.26
N LEU A 64 54.29 0.74 27.71
CA LEU A 64 53.25 1.29 26.83
C LEU A 64 53.76 2.53 26.07
N GLY A 65 54.60 3.36 26.71
CA GLY A 65 55.21 4.54 26.09
C GLY A 65 56.25 4.20 25.02
N ASP A 66 57.12 3.22 25.28
CA ASP A 66 58.26 2.88 24.40
C ASP A 66 57.87 2.03 23.18
N GLU A 67 56.82 1.21 23.26
CA GLU A 67 56.38 0.37 22.13
C GLU A 67 55.49 1.13 21.14
N ILE A 68 54.76 2.17 21.59
CA ILE A 68 53.98 3.08 20.73
C ILE A 68 54.89 3.87 19.76
N LEU A 69 56.20 3.93 20.00
CA LEU A 69 57.18 4.55 19.10
C LEU A 69 57.75 3.59 18.04
N ARG A 70 57.47 2.28 18.08
CA ARG A 70 57.96 1.30 17.08
C ARG A 70 56.90 0.99 16.02
N ARG A 71 57.02 1.66 14.86
CA ARG A 71 56.08 1.61 13.72
C ARG A 71 55.71 0.21 13.20
N ARG A 72 56.55 -0.82 13.39
CA ARG A 72 56.35 -2.16 12.79
C ARG A 72 55.43 -3.09 13.60
N THR A 73 55.39 -2.96 14.93
CA THR A 73 54.50 -3.75 15.82
C THR A 73 53.12 -3.11 15.98
N LEU A 74 53.03 -1.80 15.79
CA LEU A 74 51.75 -1.07 15.77
C LEU A 74 50.83 -1.49 14.62
N VAL A 75 51.38 -1.73 13.42
CA VAL A 75 50.57 -2.11 12.25
C VAL A 75 49.95 -3.49 12.45
N ALA A 76 50.71 -4.49 12.91
CA ALA A 76 50.19 -5.83 13.17
C ALA A 76 49.12 -5.84 14.28
N THR A 77 49.33 -5.06 15.35
CA THR A 77 48.36 -4.94 16.45
C THR A 77 47.08 -4.23 16.01
N ASN A 78 47.19 -3.15 15.23
CA ASN A 78 46.03 -2.46 14.66
C ASN A 78 45.21 -3.36 13.73
N VAL A 79 45.87 -4.18 12.89
CA VAL A 79 45.16 -5.11 11.99
C VAL A 79 44.36 -6.15 12.79
N VAL A 80 44.93 -6.72 13.85
CA VAL A 80 44.22 -7.67 14.71
C VAL A 80 43.04 -7.00 15.41
N ILE A 81 43.23 -5.81 15.98
CA ILE A 81 42.16 -5.05 16.64
C ILE A 81 41.04 -4.71 15.65
N MET A 82 41.39 -4.20 14.47
CA MET A 82 40.40 -3.88 13.42
C MET A 82 39.64 -5.11 12.94
N THR A 83 40.31 -6.25 12.82
CA THR A 83 39.67 -7.52 12.43
C THR A 83 38.67 -7.99 13.48
N VAL A 84 39.04 -7.92 14.76
CA VAL A 84 38.14 -8.26 15.87
C VAL A 84 36.96 -7.28 15.94
N PHE A 85 37.19 -5.98 15.76
CA PHE A 85 36.14 -4.97 15.70
C PHE A 85 35.19 -5.18 14.51
N ALA A 86 35.72 -5.48 13.32
CA ALA A 86 34.91 -5.75 12.14
C ALA A 86 34.04 -7.01 12.34
N ALA A 87 34.60 -8.08 12.92
CA ALA A 87 33.85 -9.29 13.25
C ALA A 87 32.75 -9.02 14.30
N ALA A 88 33.04 -8.19 15.32
CA ALA A 88 32.06 -7.79 16.33
C ALA A 88 30.94 -6.93 15.73
N LEU A 89 31.26 -6.00 14.83
CA LEU A 89 30.28 -5.20 14.09
C LEU A 89 29.39 -6.07 13.20
N LEU A 90 29.96 -7.02 12.47
CA LEU A 90 29.20 -7.97 11.65
C LEU A 90 28.27 -8.84 12.51
N ALA A 91 28.75 -9.33 13.65
CA ALA A 91 27.93 -10.10 14.60
C ALA A 91 26.78 -9.24 15.17
N MET A 92 27.04 -7.99 15.54
CA MET A 92 26.00 -7.05 16.00
C MET A 92 24.99 -6.72 14.91
N ALA A 93 25.43 -6.44 13.68
CA ALA A 93 24.54 -6.15 12.55
C ALA A 93 23.64 -7.35 12.24
N ASN A 94 24.21 -8.56 12.21
CA ASN A 94 23.46 -9.79 12.00
C ASN A 94 22.46 -10.06 13.14
N MET A 95 22.83 -9.73 14.39
CA MET A 95 21.96 -9.87 15.56
C MET A 95 20.78 -8.86 15.56
N VAL A 96 21.03 -7.60 15.18
CA VAL A 96 19.96 -6.60 15.02
C VAL A 96 18.99 -7.02 13.93
N ASN A 97 19.50 -7.58 12.82
CA ASN A 97 18.66 -8.14 11.76
C ASN A 97 17.81 -9.33 12.24
N TYR A 98 18.33 -10.18 13.13
CA TYR A 98 17.59 -11.32 13.70
C TYR A 98 16.44 -10.91 14.63
N ARG A 99 16.59 -9.83 15.42
CA ARG A 99 15.52 -9.35 16.34
C ARG A 99 14.57 -8.32 15.73
N HIS A 100 15.07 -7.51 14.81
CA HIS A 100 14.32 -6.47 14.12
C HIS A 100 14.43 -6.72 12.62
N TYR A 101 13.67 -7.71 12.14
CA TYR A 101 13.51 -7.94 10.72
C TYR A 101 12.74 -6.75 10.11
N VAL A 102 13.48 -5.73 9.65
CA VAL A 102 12.92 -4.58 8.93
C VAL A 102 13.33 -4.73 7.48
N ARG A 103 12.45 -5.33 6.67
CA ARG A 103 12.62 -5.47 5.23
C ARG A 103 12.37 -4.10 4.59
N LYS A 104 13.42 -3.29 4.43
CA LYS A 104 13.33 -2.00 3.71
C LYS A 104 13.60 -2.28 2.24
N ASP A 105 12.57 -2.20 1.41
CA ASP A 105 12.68 -2.40 -0.04
C ASP A 105 13.64 -1.35 -0.64
N LEU A 106 14.80 -1.79 -1.12
CA LEU A 106 15.82 -0.97 -1.77
C LEU A 106 15.72 -1.04 -3.30
N THR A 107 14.68 -1.68 -3.84
CA THR A 107 14.46 -1.71 -5.28
C THR A 107 13.98 -0.33 -5.77
N LYS A 108 14.45 0.07 -6.96
CA LYS A 108 14.17 1.38 -7.57
C LYS A 108 12.68 1.65 -7.85
N ALA A 109 11.82 0.64 -7.67
CA ALA A 109 10.39 0.67 -7.95
C ALA A 109 9.49 0.29 -6.76
N GLY A 110 10.06 -0.04 -5.58
CA GLY A 110 9.27 -0.38 -4.38
C GLY A 110 8.30 -1.56 -4.57
N ARG A 111 8.63 -2.51 -5.46
CA ARG A 111 7.72 -3.56 -5.95
C ARG A 111 7.22 -4.52 -4.87
N TYR A 112 7.89 -4.59 -3.72
CA TYR A 112 7.56 -5.50 -2.64
C TYR A 112 7.04 -4.77 -1.39
N SER A 113 6.75 -3.47 -1.52
CA SER A 113 6.27 -2.66 -0.41
C SER A 113 4.79 -2.32 -0.59
N LEU A 114 3.99 -2.60 0.44
CA LEU A 114 2.56 -2.28 0.40
C LEU A 114 2.33 -0.78 0.22
N SER A 115 1.34 -0.45 -0.59
CA SER A 115 0.87 0.91 -0.74
C SER A 115 0.39 1.48 0.59
N SER A 116 0.41 2.80 0.71
CA SER A 116 -0.10 3.49 1.90
C SER A 116 -1.58 3.18 2.17
N LYS A 117 -2.37 2.89 1.12
CA LYS A 117 -3.78 2.48 1.24
C LYS A 117 -3.88 1.13 1.95
N THR A 118 -3.15 0.14 1.45
CA THR A 118 -3.15 -1.22 1.99
C THR A 118 -2.62 -1.28 3.42
N LYS A 119 -1.55 -0.55 3.72
CA LYS A 119 -1.03 -0.42 5.09
C LYS A 119 -2.07 0.10 6.07
N ASN A 120 -2.88 1.07 5.67
CA ASN A 120 -3.93 1.62 6.52
C ASN A 120 -5.07 0.62 6.73
N VAL A 121 -5.46 -0.12 5.69
CA VAL A 121 -6.47 -1.19 5.79
C VAL A 121 -6.01 -2.27 6.78
N VAL A 122 -4.80 -2.79 6.59
CA VAL A 122 -4.26 -3.89 7.40
C VAL A 122 -4.00 -3.48 8.86
N LYS A 123 -3.49 -2.26 9.10
CA LYS A 123 -3.33 -1.72 10.46
C LYS A 123 -4.65 -1.41 11.16
N GLY A 124 -5.69 -1.13 10.40
CA GLY A 124 -7.03 -0.85 10.91
C GLY A 124 -7.83 -2.09 11.35
N LEU A 125 -7.31 -3.30 11.08
CA LEU A 125 -7.97 -4.56 11.45
C LEU A 125 -8.10 -4.68 12.97
N LYS A 126 -9.33 -4.70 13.46
CA LYS A 126 -9.65 -4.88 14.89
C LYS A 126 -9.79 -6.34 15.29
N GLU A 127 -10.18 -7.18 14.35
CA GLU A 127 -10.42 -8.61 14.54
C GLU A 127 -9.42 -9.45 13.72
N PRO A 128 -9.17 -10.71 14.12
CA PRO A 128 -8.30 -11.60 13.37
C PRO A 128 -8.82 -11.88 11.95
N LEU A 129 -7.96 -11.68 10.96
CA LEU A 129 -8.13 -12.05 9.56
C LEU A 129 -7.28 -13.28 9.27
N THR A 130 -7.89 -14.36 8.80
CA THR A 130 -7.17 -15.54 8.31
C THR A 130 -7.10 -15.50 6.79
N ILE A 131 -5.90 -15.66 6.24
CA ILE A 131 -5.65 -15.72 4.80
C ILE A 131 -5.12 -17.11 4.48
N THR A 132 -5.90 -17.89 3.71
CA THR A 132 -5.56 -19.27 3.36
C THR A 132 -5.19 -19.34 1.88
N THR A 133 -3.97 -19.78 1.56
CA THR A 133 -3.56 -19.99 0.16
C THR A 133 -3.79 -21.43 -0.25
N LEU A 134 -4.39 -21.65 -1.42
CA LEU A 134 -4.58 -22.96 -2.05
C LEU A 134 -3.62 -23.11 -3.23
N PHE A 135 -2.35 -23.35 -2.91
CA PHE A 135 -1.33 -23.50 -3.94
C PHE A 135 -1.27 -24.95 -4.42
N VAL A 136 -1.04 -25.12 -5.71
CA VAL A 136 -0.60 -26.39 -6.28
C VAL A 136 0.92 -26.33 -6.40
N PRO A 137 1.67 -27.33 -5.91
CA PRO A 137 3.10 -27.43 -6.15
C PRO A 137 3.33 -27.50 -7.66
N ALA A 138 3.88 -26.44 -8.23
CA ALA A 138 4.14 -26.33 -9.65
C ALA A 138 5.62 -25.97 -9.90
N SER A 139 6.06 -26.21 -11.12
CA SER A 139 7.35 -25.75 -11.67
C SER A 139 7.07 -24.79 -12.82
N GLY A 140 7.82 -23.69 -12.93
CA GLY A 140 7.61 -22.67 -13.97
C GLY A 140 6.83 -21.44 -13.46
N GLU A 141 5.99 -20.83 -14.31
CA GLU A 141 5.30 -19.56 -14.02
C GLU A 141 4.40 -19.61 -12.76
N ASP A 142 3.73 -20.74 -12.52
CA ASP A 142 2.91 -20.92 -11.31
C ASP A 142 3.73 -20.91 -10.01
N TYR A 143 5.00 -21.33 -10.08
CA TYR A 143 5.91 -21.24 -8.94
C TYR A 143 6.26 -19.78 -8.65
N GLU A 144 6.60 -19.00 -9.68
CA GLU A 144 6.92 -17.57 -9.55
C GLU A 144 5.74 -16.78 -8.97
N TRP A 145 4.53 -17.00 -9.49
CA TRP A 145 3.32 -16.38 -8.94
C TRP A 145 3.09 -16.75 -7.46
N SER A 146 3.23 -18.03 -7.10
CA SER A 146 3.03 -18.47 -5.71
C SER A 146 4.04 -17.84 -4.75
N GLN A 147 5.29 -17.63 -5.18
CA GLN A 147 6.31 -16.94 -4.40
C GLN A 147 5.98 -15.46 -4.24
N GLU A 148 5.58 -14.76 -5.32
CA GLU A 148 5.18 -13.36 -5.26
C GLU A 148 3.97 -13.14 -4.34
N VAL A 149 2.99 -14.04 -4.39
CA VAL A 149 1.84 -14.01 -3.47
C VAL A 149 2.29 -14.28 -2.03
N THR A 150 3.20 -15.22 -1.81
CA THR A 150 3.70 -15.54 -0.46
C THR A 150 4.45 -14.36 0.13
N ASP A 151 5.41 -13.78 -0.59
CA ASP A 151 6.14 -12.58 -0.18
C ASP A 151 5.18 -11.41 0.13
N LEU A 152 4.16 -11.23 -0.71
CA LEU A 152 3.14 -10.20 -0.48
C LEU A 152 2.37 -10.46 0.81
N LEU A 153 1.85 -11.66 1.02
CA LEU A 153 1.06 -12.01 2.22
C LEU A 153 1.89 -11.95 3.51
N GLU A 154 3.17 -12.30 3.45
CA GLU A 154 4.10 -12.11 4.57
C GLU A 154 4.24 -10.62 4.95
N GLU A 155 4.29 -9.73 3.96
CA GLU A 155 4.31 -8.29 4.22
C GLU A 155 2.99 -7.82 4.85
N TYR A 156 1.82 -8.36 4.47
CA TYR A 156 0.55 -8.08 5.16
C TYR A 156 0.61 -8.55 6.63
N ALA A 157 1.11 -9.76 6.88
CA ALA A 157 1.28 -10.31 8.22
C ALA A 157 2.25 -9.49 9.08
N ALA A 158 3.29 -8.91 8.47
CA ALA A 158 4.25 -8.04 9.15
C ALA A 158 3.63 -6.70 9.57
N GLN A 159 2.62 -6.18 8.86
CA GLN A 159 1.98 -4.91 9.19
C GLN A 159 0.98 -4.98 10.35
N SER A 160 0.42 -6.16 10.65
CA SER A 160 -0.58 -6.33 11.72
C SER A 160 -0.56 -7.73 12.32
N LYS A 161 -0.55 -7.79 13.66
CA LYS A 161 -0.65 -9.04 14.43
C LYS A 161 -1.98 -9.77 14.26
N ASN A 162 -2.99 -9.08 13.72
CA ASN A 162 -4.31 -9.64 13.46
C ASN A 162 -4.39 -10.40 12.13
N VAL A 163 -3.33 -10.39 11.31
CA VAL A 163 -3.29 -11.16 10.07
C VAL A 163 -2.58 -12.49 10.31
N LYS A 164 -3.25 -13.59 9.97
CA LYS A 164 -2.70 -14.95 10.02
C LYS A 164 -2.72 -15.55 8.62
N VAL A 165 -1.54 -15.91 8.11
CA VAL A 165 -1.40 -16.59 6.81
C VAL A 165 -1.27 -18.09 7.03
N VAL A 166 -2.03 -18.87 6.27
CA VAL A 166 -2.03 -20.35 6.30
C VAL A 166 -1.85 -20.85 4.87
N HIS A 167 -0.90 -21.76 4.68
CA HIS A 167 -0.66 -22.36 3.37
C HIS A 167 -1.18 -23.79 3.34
N VAL A 168 -2.09 -24.06 2.39
CA VAL A 168 -2.66 -25.39 2.15
C VAL A 168 -2.24 -25.84 0.76
N ASP A 169 -1.64 -27.03 0.69
CA ASP A 169 -1.34 -27.69 -0.58
C ASP A 169 -2.62 -28.35 -1.10
N ALA A 170 -3.29 -27.68 -2.04
CA ALA A 170 -4.57 -28.11 -2.58
C ALA A 170 -4.46 -29.41 -3.39
N ALA A 171 -3.26 -29.78 -3.84
CA ALA A 171 -3.04 -31.04 -4.55
C ALA A 171 -2.84 -32.22 -3.58
N ARG A 172 -2.18 -31.99 -2.44
CA ARG A 172 -1.90 -33.04 -1.45
C ARG A 172 -3.00 -33.24 -0.42
N ASN A 173 -3.76 -32.19 -0.09
CA ASN A 173 -4.78 -32.21 0.96
C ASN A 173 -6.20 -31.88 0.42
N PRO A 174 -6.77 -32.66 -0.51
CA PRO A 174 -8.10 -32.35 -1.08
C PRO A 174 -9.22 -32.34 -0.04
N THR A 175 -9.13 -33.19 1.00
CA THR A 175 -10.12 -33.24 2.10
C THR A 175 -10.16 -31.94 2.90
N GLU A 176 -9.01 -31.29 3.10
CA GLU A 176 -8.93 -30.01 3.80
C GLU A 176 -9.60 -28.89 2.98
N VAL A 177 -9.42 -28.90 1.65
CA VAL A 177 -10.07 -27.96 0.73
C VAL A 177 -11.59 -28.15 0.70
N GLU A 178 -12.07 -29.39 0.71
CA GLU A 178 -13.51 -29.71 0.74
C GLU A 178 -14.16 -29.30 2.08
N GLN A 179 -13.47 -29.52 3.20
CA GLN A 179 -13.93 -29.02 4.50
C GLN A 179 -13.95 -27.49 4.55
N LEU A 180 -12.97 -26.83 3.93
CA LEU A 180 -12.90 -25.39 3.85
C LEU A 180 -14.04 -24.82 3.00
N SER A 181 -14.32 -25.38 1.83
CA SER A 181 -15.42 -24.93 0.97
C SER A 181 -16.78 -25.09 1.65
N ALA A 182 -17.02 -26.23 2.31
CA ALA A 182 -18.24 -26.49 3.06
C ALA A 182 -18.42 -25.53 4.25
N ARG A 183 -17.34 -25.28 5.01
CA ARG A 183 -17.36 -24.35 6.16
C ARG A 183 -17.63 -22.92 5.74
N LEU A 184 -17.06 -22.49 4.61
CA LEU A 184 -17.16 -21.12 4.11
C LEU A 184 -18.36 -20.90 3.18
N LYS A 185 -19.10 -21.96 2.83
CA LYS A 185 -20.23 -21.92 1.88
C LYS A 185 -19.84 -21.35 0.51
N ILE A 186 -18.69 -21.77 -0.01
CA ILE A 186 -18.18 -21.37 -1.32
C ILE A 186 -18.29 -22.60 -2.24
N ASP A 187 -19.11 -22.51 -3.28
CA ASP A 187 -19.48 -23.64 -4.13
C ASP A 187 -18.27 -24.29 -4.84
N SER A 188 -17.28 -23.49 -5.21
CA SER A 188 -16.04 -23.99 -5.81
C SER A 188 -14.83 -23.15 -5.40
N LEU A 189 -13.91 -23.76 -4.65
CA LEU A 189 -12.59 -23.19 -4.41
C LEU A 189 -11.67 -23.59 -5.57
N GLU A 190 -11.21 -22.61 -6.33
CA GLU A 190 -10.28 -22.82 -7.43
C GLU A 190 -8.87 -23.17 -6.90
N ARG A 191 -8.15 -23.98 -7.68
CA ARG A 191 -6.70 -24.18 -7.47
C ARG A 191 -5.96 -22.87 -7.78
N ASN A 192 -4.80 -22.67 -7.15
CA ASN A 192 -4.03 -21.43 -7.26
C ASN A 192 -4.91 -20.21 -6.90
N SER A 193 -5.38 -20.20 -5.65
CA SER A 193 -6.23 -19.11 -5.17
C SER A 193 -5.91 -18.75 -3.73
N VAL A 194 -6.44 -17.62 -3.29
CA VAL A 194 -6.29 -17.12 -1.93
C VAL A 194 -7.67 -16.84 -1.35
N ILE A 195 -7.91 -17.30 -0.13
CA ILE A 195 -9.15 -17.11 0.60
C ILE A 195 -8.88 -16.17 1.77
N PHE A 196 -9.70 -15.14 1.89
CA PHE A 196 -9.71 -14.20 3.01
C PHE A 196 -10.90 -14.54 3.89
N GLU A 197 -10.69 -14.69 5.19
CA GLU A 197 -11.71 -15.08 6.15
C GLU A 197 -11.68 -14.18 7.38
N ARG A 198 -12.85 -13.66 7.75
CA ARG A 198 -13.07 -12.98 9.02
C ARG A 198 -14.42 -13.41 9.61
N GLY A 199 -14.39 -14.13 10.73
CA GLY A 199 -15.59 -14.64 11.38
C GLY A 199 -16.37 -15.59 10.46
N THR A 200 -17.58 -15.19 10.06
CA THR A 200 -18.43 -15.98 9.13
C THR A 200 -18.35 -15.50 7.68
N LYS A 201 -17.63 -14.41 7.40
CA LYS A 201 -17.46 -13.87 6.05
C LYS A 201 -16.19 -14.42 5.43
N ALA A 202 -16.27 -14.83 4.17
CA ALA A 202 -15.12 -15.23 3.40
C ALA A 202 -15.19 -14.73 1.96
N LYS A 203 -14.02 -14.47 1.38
CA LYS A 203 -13.86 -14.06 -0.01
C LYS A 203 -12.79 -14.92 -0.66
N HIS A 204 -13.13 -15.56 -1.77
CA HIS A 204 -12.22 -16.30 -2.63
C HIS A 204 -11.70 -15.38 -3.74
N VAL A 205 -10.37 -15.39 -3.95
CA VAL A 205 -9.67 -14.61 -4.97
C VAL A 205 -8.86 -15.58 -5.84
N PRO A 206 -9.28 -15.84 -7.09
CA PRO A 206 -8.56 -16.71 -8.01
C PRO A 206 -7.29 -16.05 -8.58
N GLN A 207 -6.35 -16.86 -9.09
CA GLN A 207 -5.12 -16.37 -9.75
C GLN A 207 -5.41 -15.37 -10.86
N SER A 208 -6.48 -15.58 -11.63
CA SER A 208 -6.93 -14.68 -12.71
C SER A 208 -7.21 -13.24 -12.25
N ASP A 209 -7.65 -13.05 -11.00
CA ASP A 209 -7.90 -11.73 -10.43
C ASP A 209 -6.61 -11.05 -9.94
N THR A 210 -5.54 -11.81 -9.72
CA THR A 210 -4.26 -11.29 -9.24
C THR A 210 -3.30 -10.89 -10.36
N GLN A 211 -3.66 -11.16 -11.62
CA GLN A 211 -2.83 -10.90 -12.79
C GLN A 211 -3.61 -10.03 -13.80
N GLU A 212 -2.87 -9.21 -14.54
CA GLU A 212 -3.38 -8.43 -15.66
C GLU A 212 -2.60 -8.78 -16.93
N PHE A 213 -3.29 -9.38 -17.89
CA PHE A 213 -2.72 -9.70 -19.20
C PHE A 213 -2.83 -8.47 -20.10
N SER A 214 -1.70 -7.95 -20.57
CA SER A 214 -1.70 -6.83 -21.51
C SER A 214 -2.11 -7.31 -22.90
N MET A 215 -2.70 -6.44 -23.74
CA MET A 215 -2.93 -6.76 -25.16
C MET A 215 -1.63 -7.12 -25.91
N ARG A 216 -0.48 -6.67 -25.38
CA ARG A 216 0.85 -6.96 -25.90
C ARG A 216 1.30 -8.39 -25.55
N SER A 217 0.86 -8.93 -24.42
CA SER A 217 1.03 -10.34 -24.04
C SER A 217 0.31 -11.30 -24.99
N MET A 218 -0.66 -10.81 -25.79
CA MET A 218 -1.38 -11.59 -26.81
C MET A 218 -0.86 -11.35 -28.24
N ASN A 219 0.23 -10.60 -28.44
CA ASN A 219 0.82 -10.39 -29.76
C ASN A 219 1.67 -11.61 -30.17
N PRO A 220 1.25 -12.42 -31.17
CA PRO A 220 1.99 -13.61 -31.59
C PRO A 220 3.32 -13.31 -32.29
N TYR A 221 3.60 -12.03 -32.60
CA TYR A 221 4.82 -11.58 -33.29
C TYR A 221 5.79 -10.81 -32.38
N GLY A 222 5.46 -10.64 -31.09
CA GLY A 222 6.32 -9.97 -30.10
C GLY A 222 6.92 -10.95 -29.09
N PRO A 223 7.96 -10.56 -28.33
CA PRO A 223 8.37 -11.34 -27.18
C PRO A 223 7.19 -11.42 -26.19
N PRO A 224 6.88 -12.60 -25.63
CA PRO A 224 5.81 -12.72 -24.64
C PRO A 224 6.14 -11.83 -23.43
N GLU A 225 5.24 -10.89 -23.13
CA GLU A 225 5.31 -10.10 -21.91
C GLU A 225 4.61 -10.88 -20.78
N PRO A 226 5.28 -11.13 -19.64
CA PRO A 226 4.65 -11.80 -18.51
C PRO A 226 3.47 -10.95 -17.99
N PRO A 227 2.42 -11.58 -17.44
CA PRO A 227 1.30 -10.85 -16.89
C PRO A 227 1.77 -9.90 -15.79
N LYS A 228 1.14 -8.72 -15.72
CA LYS A 228 1.43 -7.75 -14.67
C LYS A 228 0.82 -8.25 -13.37
N PHE A 229 1.65 -8.41 -12.34
CA PHE A 229 1.21 -8.76 -11.00
C PHE A 229 0.39 -7.61 -10.39
N LYS A 230 -0.86 -7.90 -9.99
CA LYS A 230 -1.81 -6.95 -9.37
C LYS A 230 -2.42 -7.50 -8.07
N ALA A 231 -1.81 -8.51 -7.48
CA ALA A 231 -2.39 -9.21 -6.32
C ALA A 231 -2.69 -8.28 -5.14
N GLU A 232 -1.89 -7.22 -4.91
CA GLU A 232 -2.14 -6.27 -3.81
C GLU A 232 -3.54 -5.63 -3.90
N ASP A 233 -3.96 -5.20 -5.10
CA ASP A 233 -5.26 -4.58 -5.29
C ASP A 233 -6.40 -5.56 -5.01
N ALA A 234 -6.27 -6.79 -5.55
CA ALA A 234 -7.27 -7.85 -5.38
C ALA A 234 -7.37 -8.29 -3.91
N PHE A 235 -6.24 -8.47 -3.22
CA PHE A 235 -6.19 -8.89 -1.82
C PHE A 235 -6.70 -7.79 -0.90
N THR A 236 -6.29 -6.54 -1.10
CA THR A 236 -6.79 -5.41 -0.30
C THR A 236 -8.29 -5.27 -0.42
N ALA A 237 -8.83 -5.40 -1.63
CA ALA A 237 -10.27 -5.40 -1.86
C ALA A 237 -10.98 -6.55 -1.14
N ALA A 238 -10.42 -7.76 -1.19
CA ALA A 238 -10.98 -8.92 -0.50
C ALA A 238 -10.95 -8.75 1.03
N ILE A 239 -9.90 -8.14 1.58
CA ILE A 239 -9.83 -7.79 3.01
C ILE A 239 -10.93 -6.80 3.35
N ILE A 240 -11.10 -5.73 2.57
CA ILE A 240 -12.18 -4.75 2.78
C ILE A 240 -13.54 -5.46 2.76
N ASP A 241 -13.78 -6.36 1.81
CA ASP A 241 -15.03 -7.11 1.67
C ASP A 241 -15.37 -7.95 2.91
N VAL A 242 -14.41 -8.74 3.40
CA VAL A 242 -14.65 -9.53 4.62
C VAL A 242 -14.66 -8.67 5.87
N CYS A 243 -14.03 -7.49 5.85
CA CYS A 243 -13.88 -6.56 6.98
C CYS A 243 -15.01 -5.52 7.13
N GLU A 244 -15.73 -5.22 6.06
CA GLU A 244 -16.87 -4.31 6.11
C GLU A 244 -18.12 -5.04 6.56
N ASP A 245 -18.88 -4.45 7.48
CA ASP A 245 -20.15 -5.04 7.93
C ASP A 245 -21.24 -4.84 6.88
N LYS A 246 -21.23 -3.68 6.23
CA LYS A 246 -22.11 -3.29 5.14
C LYS A 246 -21.28 -2.92 3.90
N GLN A 247 -21.57 -3.57 2.78
CA GLN A 247 -21.04 -3.17 1.48
C GLN A 247 -21.70 -1.86 1.05
N THR A 248 -20.90 -0.86 0.67
CA THR A 248 -21.44 0.44 0.23
C THR A 248 -22.13 0.28 -1.14
N THR A 249 -23.38 0.75 -1.26
CA THR A 249 -24.20 0.62 -2.46
C THR A 249 -24.31 1.94 -3.23
N LEU A 250 -23.84 1.93 -4.48
CA LEU A 250 -23.92 3.02 -5.45
C LEU A 250 -25.10 2.80 -6.39
N TYR A 251 -25.99 3.78 -6.49
CA TYR A 251 -27.07 3.78 -7.48
C TYR A 251 -26.78 4.78 -8.60
N PHE A 252 -26.63 4.27 -9.82
CA PHE A 252 -26.45 5.08 -11.02
C PHE A 252 -27.82 5.41 -11.63
N VAL A 253 -28.16 6.69 -11.71
CA VAL A 253 -29.41 7.16 -12.29
C VAL A 253 -29.42 6.94 -13.79
N THR A 254 -30.56 6.49 -14.31
CA THR A 254 -30.84 6.30 -15.72
C THR A 254 -32.20 6.89 -16.09
N GLY A 255 -32.42 7.16 -17.38
CA GLY A 255 -33.72 7.63 -17.92
C GLY A 255 -33.63 8.97 -18.64
N HIS A 256 -32.60 9.77 -18.35
CA HIS A 256 -32.38 11.12 -18.89
C HIS A 256 -31.16 11.21 -19.81
N GLY A 257 -30.69 10.06 -20.31
CA GLY A 257 -29.56 9.97 -21.23
C GLY A 257 -28.20 10.13 -20.55
N GLU A 258 -28.11 9.69 -19.30
CA GLU A 258 -26.87 9.50 -18.54
C GLU A 258 -25.96 8.46 -19.21
N LYS A 259 -24.66 8.53 -18.92
CA LYS A 259 -23.67 7.59 -19.45
C LYS A 259 -23.95 6.17 -18.95
N ASP A 260 -23.94 5.18 -19.87
CA ASP A 260 -24.28 3.81 -19.50
C ASP A 260 -23.11 3.09 -18.82
N THR A 261 -23.38 2.62 -17.60
CA THR A 261 -22.58 1.67 -16.80
C THR A 261 -22.20 0.36 -17.50
N GLY A 262 -22.94 -0.05 -18.55
CA GLY A 262 -22.67 -1.26 -19.32
C GLY A 262 -21.91 -1.03 -20.64
N ASN A 263 -21.70 0.23 -21.04
CA ASN A 263 -21.07 0.55 -22.33
C ASN A 263 -19.54 0.55 -22.22
N TYR A 264 -18.87 -0.13 -23.15
CA TYR A 264 -17.42 -0.24 -23.30
C TYR A 264 -16.81 0.80 -24.24
N ASP A 265 -17.64 1.58 -24.92
CA ASP A 265 -17.19 2.70 -25.74
C ASP A 265 -16.59 3.82 -24.88
N ARG A 266 -15.93 4.77 -25.55
CA ARG A 266 -15.19 5.87 -24.92
C ARG A 266 -16.06 6.74 -23.98
N ASP A 267 -17.34 6.84 -24.26
CA ASP A 267 -18.33 7.62 -23.50
C ASP A 267 -19.09 6.80 -22.44
N GLY A 268 -18.82 5.50 -22.35
CA GLY A 268 -19.40 4.59 -21.36
C GLY A 268 -18.70 4.60 -20.00
N LEU A 269 -19.34 3.97 -19.01
CA LEU A 269 -18.85 3.88 -17.62
C LEU A 269 -18.43 2.47 -17.19
N SER A 270 -18.35 1.50 -18.11
CA SER A 270 -18.04 0.10 -17.75
C SER A 270 -16.73 -0.09 -17.00
N GLU A 271 -15.65 0.58 -17.40
CA GLU A 271 -14.35 0.49 -16.71
C GLU A 271 -14.38 1.14 -15.32
N VAL A 272 -15.13 2.24 -15.16
CA VAL A 272 -15.38 2.86 -13.85
C VAL A 272 -16.14 1.89 -12.96
N VAL A 273 -17.21 1.28 -13.46
CA VAL A 273 -18.02 0.30 -12.71
C VAL A 273 -17.20 -0.93 -12.34
N LYS A 274 -16.35 -1.44 -13.25
CA LYS A 274 -15.41 -2.54 -12.93
C LYS A 274 -14.48 -2.16 -11.78
N SER A 275 -13.87 -0.97 -11.83
CA SER A 275 -12.96 -0.50 -10.78
C SER A 275 -13.66 -0.29 -9.43
N VAL A 276 -14.87 0.24 -9.47
CA VAL A 276 -15.73 0.43 -8.30
C VAL A 276 -16.13 -0.91 -7.68
N LYS A 277 -16.58 -1.88 -8.49
CA LYS A 277 -16.89 -3.24 -8.02
C LYS A 277 -15.65 -3.94 -7.44
N ARG A 278 -14.49 -3.78 -8.09
CA ARG A 278 -13.20 -4.26 -7.57
C ARG A 278 -12.84 -3.64 -6.23
N SER A 279 -13.32 -2.44 -5.93
CA SER A 279 -13.11 -1.77 -4.63
C SER A 279 -14.16 -2.13 -3.58
N ASN A 280 -14.91 -3.23 -3.77
CA ASN A 280 -15.98 -3.70 -2.90
C ASN A 280 -17.22 -2.78 -2.79
N TYR A 281 -17.58 -2.10 -3.86
CA TYR A 281 -18.86 -1.39 -3.91
C TYR A 281 -19.90 -2.20 -4.68
N LYS A 282 -21.14 -2.24 -4.15
CA LYS A 282 -22.30 -2.72 -4.90
C LYS A 282 -22.74 -1.62 -5.87
N VAL A 283 -23.02 -1.98 -7.11
CA VAL A 283 -23.47 -1.03 -8.15
C VAL A 283 -24.80 -1.47 -8.70
N GLU A 284 -25.78 -0.59 -8.60
CA GLU A 284 -27.15 -0.78 -9.07
C GLU A 284 -27.55 0.37 -10.02
N LYS A 285 -28.53 0.12 -10.90
CA LYS A 285 -29.15 1.17 -11.72
C LYS A 285 -30.46 1.64 -11.07
N LEU A 286 -30.76 2.92 -11.17
CA LEU A 286 -32.03 3.51 -10.72
C LEU A 286 -32.67 4.32 -11.85
N ASP A 287 -33.81 3.84 -12.35
CA ASP A 287 -34.63 4.62 -13.27
C ASP A 287 -35.69 5.39 -12.50
N LEU A 288 -35.48 6.71 -12.35
CA LEU A 288 -36.40 7.60 -11.62
C LEU A 288 -37.73 7.79 -12.36
N THR A 289 -37.78 7.52 -13.67
CA THR A 289 -39.03 7.59 -14.45
C THR A 289 -39.97 6.42 -14.12
N VAL A 290 -39.40 5.29 -13.69
CA VAL A 290 -40.13 4.09 -13.28
C VAL A 290 -40.38 4.09 -11.78
N LYS A 291 -39.36 4.44 -10.99
CA LYS A 291 -39.38 4.38 -9.53
C LYS A 291 -39.05 5.75 -8.93
N LYS A 292 -40.08 6.50 -8.55
CA LYS A 292 -39.98 7.85 -7.95
C LYS A 292 -39.60 7.83 -6.46
N GLU A 293 -38.66 6.97 -6.10
CA GLU A 293 -38.09 6.90 -4.76
C GLU A 293 -36.65 6.38 -4.86
N ILE A 294 -35.76 6.93 -4.02
CA ILE A 294 -34.41 6.41 -3.89
C ILE A 294 -34.45 5.28 -2.84
N PRO A 295 -33.95 4.06 -3.17
CA PRO A 295 -33.96 2.93 -2.24
C PRO A 295 -33.27 3.23 -0.90
N ALA A 296 -33.80 2.67 0.19
CA ALA A 296 -33.26 2.89 1.54
C ALA A 296 -31.85 2.31 1.75
N ASP A 297 -31.41 1.37 0.90
CA ASP A 297 -30.06 0.82 0.90
C ASP A 297 -29.06 1.63 0.05
N CYS A 298 -29.49 2.71 -0.61
CA CYS A 298 -28.61 3.62 -1.37
C CYS A 298 -27.69 4.41 -0.42
N ASP A 299 -26.38 4.20 -0.53
CA ASP A 299 -25.38 4.95 0.24
C ASP A 299 -24.85 6.18 -0.53
N VAL A 300 -24.78 6.08 -1.85
CA VAL A 300 -24.33 7.16 -2.74
C VAL A 300 -25.12 7.10 -4.04
N LEU A 301 -25.73 8.22 -4.41
CA LEU A 301 -26.41 8.40 -5.70
C LEU A 301 -25.43 8.94 -6.74
N VAL A 302 -25.42 8.38 -7.95
CA VAL A 302 -24.55 8.83 -9.04
C VAL A 302 -25.41 9.28 -10.21
N ILE A 303 -25.29 10.56 -10.58
CA ILE A 303 -25.97 11.14 -11.74
C ILE A 303 -24.89 11.57 -12.73
N ALA A 304 -24.72 10.81 -13.81
CA ALA A 304 -23.56 10.92 -14.69
C ALA A 304 -23.94 11.41 -16.09
N GLY A 305 -23.89 12.72 -16.28
CA GLY A 305 -24.05 13.39 -17.57
C GLY A 305 -25.45 13.26 -18.17
N PRO A 306 -26.53 13.66 -17.46
CA PRO A 306 -27.87 13.66 -18.05
C PRO A 306 -27.89 14.61 -19.27
N THR A 307 -28.47 14.15 -20.36
CA THR A 307 -28.57 14.90 -21.63
C THR A 307 -29.97 15.46 -21.88
N LYS A 308 -30.93 15.09 -21.03
CA LYS A 308 -32.31 15.60 -21.03
C LYS A 308 -32.62 16.27 -19.69
N ARG A 309 -33.55 17.23 -19.71
CA ARG A 309 -34.07 17.87 -18.51
C ARG A 309 -34.79 16.84 -17.63
N ILE A 310 -34.44 16.81 -16.36
CA ILE A 310 -35.07 15.96 -15.34
C ILE A 310 -36.36 16.67 -14.86
N PRO A 311 -37.51 15.97 -14.82
CA PRO A 311 -38.75 16.52 -14.30
C PRO A 311 -38.65 17.01 -12.84
N GLN A 312 -39.42 18.03 -12.47
CA GLN A 312 -39.34 18.64 -11.14
C GLN A 312 -39.71 17.67 -10.02
N ASP A 313 -40.71 16.81 -10.24
CA ASP A 313 -41.12 15.78 -9.31
C ASP A 313 -40.02 14.74 -9.05
N GLU A 314 -39.15 14.46 -10.01
CA GLU A 314 -37.97 13.61 -9.82
C GLU A 314 -36.83 14.35 -9.13
N LEU A 315 -36.62 15.63 -9.45
CA LEU A 315 -35.65 16.48 -8.75
C LEU A 315 -36.02 16.66 -7.27
N ASP A 316 -37.30 16.71 -6.93
CA ASP A 316 -37.79 16.78 -5.55
C ASP A 316 -37.49 15.50 -4.77
N VAL A 317 -37.49 14.34 -5.41
CA VAL A 317 -37.04 13.06 -4.82
C VAL A 317 -35.55 13.13 -4.49
N VAL A 318 -34.73 13.58 -5.45
CA VAL A 318 -33.27 13.74 -5.24
C VAL A 318 -33.00 14.75 -4.12
N ARG A 319 -33.70 15.87 -4.12
CA ARG A 319 -33.63 16.91 -3.08
C ARG A 319 -33.96 16.35 -1.70
N THR A 320 -35.03 15.56 -1.60
CA THR A 320 -35.45 14.94 -0.34
C THR A 320 -34.39 13.97 0.18
N TYR A 321 -33.78 13.16 -0.70
CA TYR A 321 -32.68 12.27 -0.33
C TYR A 321 -31.45 13.02 0.19
N LEU A 322 -31.02 14.07 -0.52
CA LEU A 322 -29.85 14.87 -0.13
C LEU A 322 -30.05 15.64 1.18
N THR A 323 -31.27 16.12 1.44
CA THR A 323 -31.59 16.90 2.65
C THR A 323 -31.98 16.03 3.85
N GLY A 324 -32.59 14.87 3.61
CA GLY A 324 -33.26 14.08 4.65
C GLY A 324 -32.38 13.08 5.41
N GLN A 325 -31.24 12.63 4.87
CA GLN A 325 -30.55 11.43 5.40
C GLN A 325 -29.01 11.40 5.26
N GLN A 326 -28.31 12.54 5.37
CA GLN A 326 -26.87 12.60 5.03
C GLN A 326 -26.58 11.97 3.64
N GLY A 327 -27.55 12.07 2.73
CA GLY A 327 -27.50 11.47 1.41
C GLY A 327 -26.30 12.03 0.65
N LYS A 328 -25.50 11.14 0.08
CA LYS A 328 -24.33 11.52 -0.70
C LYS A 328 -24.66 11.39 -2.18
N ALA A 329 -24.21 12.34 -2.98
CA ALA A 329 -24.29 12.22 -4.42
C ALA A 329 -22.98 12.59 -5.10
N LEU A 330 -22.69 11.89 -6.19
CA LEU A 330 -21.73 12.30 -7.21
C LEU A 330 -22.52 12.75 -8.43
N ILE A 331 -22.43 14.03 -8.76
CA ILE A 331 -23.12 14.63 -9.89
C ILE A 331 -22.07 15.10 -10.89
N ALA A 332 -22.07 14.51 -12.08
CA ALA A 332 -21.24 14.93 -13.21
C ALA A 332 -22.15 15.55 -14.27
N LEU A 333 -21.96 16.85 -14.55
CA LEU A 333 -22.76 17.58 -15.53
C LEU A 333 -21.98 17.81 -16.81
N GLU A 334 -22.67 17.71 -17.94
CA GLU A 334 -22.14 18.12 -19.22
C GLU A 334 -22.45 19.62 -19.45
N PRO A 335 -21.54 20.40 -20.04
CA PRO A 335 -21.77 21.81 -20.33
C PRO A 335 -22.90 21.99 -21.35
N VAL A 336 -23.71 23.03 -21.17
CA VAL A 336 -24.79 23.41 -22.10
C VAL A 336 -24.20 24.29 -23.21
N ILE A 337 -23.76 23.68 -24.31
CA ILE A 337 -22.95 24.35 -25.35
C ILE A 337 -23.76 24.82 -26.57
N SER A 338 -25.04 24.49 -26.64
CA SER A 338 -25.92 24.80 -27.78
C SER A 338 -27.21 25.42 -27.28
N SER A 339 -27.74 26.38 -28.04
CA SER A 339 -29.06 26.96 -27.78
C SER A 339 -30.22 25.95 -27.90
N LYS A 340 -29.95 24.77 -28.48
CA LYS A 340 -30.91 23.65 -28.56
C LYS A 340 -30.84 22.69 -27.38
N GLN A 341 -29.84 22.83 -26.51
CA GLN A 341 -29.66 21.97 -25.36
C GLN A 341 -30.23 22.71 -24.15
N GLU A 342 -31.14 22.05 -23.43
CA GLU A 342 -31.67 22.58 -22.18
C GLU A 342 -30.81 22.12 -21.00
N PRO A 343 -30.68 22.94 -19.95
CA PRO A 343 -30.10 22.51 -18.68
C PRO A 343 -30.82 21.29 -18.11
N SER A 344 -30.09 20.48 -17.36
CA SER A 344 -30.63 19.25 -16.77
C SER A 344 -31.67 19.52 -15.68
N GLY A 345 -31.66 20.72 -15.08
CA GLY A 345 -32.44 21.08 -13.90
C GLY A 345 -31.68 20.81 -12.59
N LEU A 346 -30.57 20.06 -12.63
CA LEU A 346 -29.69 19.86 -11.48
C LEU A 346 -28.93 21.14 -11.11
N GLU A 347 -28.79 22.09 -12.03
CA GLU A 347 -28.12 23.37 -11.80
C GLU A 347 -28.87 24.20 -10.74
N ASP A 348 -30.21 24.18 -10.77
CA ASP A 348 -31.04 24.85 -9.77
C ASP A 348 -31.01 24.09 -8.44
N LEU A 349 -31.07 22.76 -8.47
CA LEU A 349 -30.91 21.92 -7.27
C LEU A 349 -29.58 22.20 -6.56
N LEU A 350 -28.47 22.24 -7.31
CA LEU A 350 -27.13 22.48 -6.77
C LEU A 350 -26.98 23.88 -6.18
N ARG A 351 -27.70 24.88 -6.72
CA ARG A 351 -27.69 26.25 -6.17
C ARG A 351 -28.19 26.26 -4.73
N ASP A 352 -29.15 25.41 -4.37
CA ASP A 352 -29.66 25.30 -2.99
C ASP A 352 -28.60 24.74 -2.01
N PHE A 353 -27.55 24.09 -2.53
CA PHE A 353 -26.39 23.64 -1.77
C PHE A 353 -25.19 24.60 -1.87
N GLY A 354 -25.41 25.82 -2.37
CA GLY A 354 -24.35 26.82 -2.54
C GLY A 354 -23.42 26.54 -3.70
N VAL A 355 -23.81 25.70 -4.67
CA VAL A 355 -23.01 25.35 -5.84
C VAL A 355 -23.67 25.92 -7.09
N LYS A 356 -23.04 26.92 -7.69
CA LYS A 356 -23.48 27.54 -8.94
C LYS A 356 -22.76 26.90 -10.11
N VAL A 357 -23.52 26.19 -10.94
CA VAL A 357 -23.02 25.64 -12.20
C VAL A 357 -23.22 26.66 -13.32
N ARG A 358 -22.16 26.95 -14.08
CA ARG A 358 -22.24 27.84 -15.24
C ARG A 358 -22.58 27.05 -16.50
N THR A 359 -23.30 27.69 -17.40
CA THR A 359 -23.69 27.13 -18.71
C THR A 359 -22.66 27.48 -19.79
N ASP A 360 -21.38 27.45 -19.45
CA ASP A 360 -20.28 27.71 -20.37
C ASP A 360 -19.35 26.50 -20.49
N LEU A 361 -18.52 26.53 -21.52
CA LEU A 361 -17.56 25.48 -21.82
C LEU A 361 -16.15 25.97 -21.47
N VAL A 362 -15.48 25.23 -20.59
CA VAL A 362 -14.05 25.46 -20.34
C VAL A 362 -13.27 25.06 -21.59
N CYS A 363 -12.50 26.00 -22.11
CA CYS A 363 -11.69 25.79 -23.30
C CYS A 363 -10.24 26.21 -23.04
N PHE A 364 -9.29 25.41 -23.51
CA PHE A 364 -7.88 25.81 -23.56
C PHE A 364 -7.57 26.50 -24.88
N ASN A 365 -7.09 27.74 -24.78
CA ASN A 365 -6.50 28.46 -25.91
C ASN A 365 -4.99 28.25 -25.94
N LYS A 366 -4.55 27.04 -26.31
CA LYS A 366 -3.13 26.75 -26.51
C LYS A 366 -2.98 25.58 -27.47
N ILE A 367 -2.98 25.83 -28.78
CA ILE A 367 -1.91 25.29 -29.64
C ILE A 367 -1.73 26.26 -30.81
N LYS A 368 -0.59 26.98 -30.88
CA LYS A 368 -0.06 27.42 -32.18
C LYS A 368 0.48 26.17 -32.85
N LEU A 369 -0.38 25.41 -33.53
CA LEU A 369 0.11 24.35 -34.39
C LEU A 369 0.83 25.05 -35.55
N PRO A 370 2.11 24.76 -35.83
CA PRO A 370 2.90 25.45 -36.85
C PRO A 370 2.22 25.49 -38.24
N LEU A 371 1.31 24.55 -38.51
CA LEU A 371 0.60 24.39 -39.77
C LEU A 371 -0.92 24.61 -39.71
N PHE A 372 -1.53 24.73 -38.52
CA PHE A 372 -3.01 24.72 -38.37
C PHE A 372 -3.59 25.92 -37.61
N GLY A 373 -2.76 26.91 -37.24
CA GLY A 373 -3.20 28.09 -36.50
C GLY A 373 -3.64 27.77 -35.07
N ALA A 374 -4.31 28.73 -34.42
CA ALA A 374 -4.87 28.54 -33.08
C ALA A 374 -6.15 27.69 -33.17
N ARG A 375 -6.17 26.56 -32.47
CA ARG A 375 -7.38 25.75 -32.27
C ARG A 375 -7.87 25.85 -30.83
N VAL A 376 -9.17 26.06 -30.67
CA VAL A 376 -9.85 25.96 -29.37
C VAL A 376 -10.03 24.48 -29.06
N MET A 377 -9.50 24.02 -27.94
CA MET A 377 -9.72 22.65 -27.46
C MET A 377 -10.63 22.69 -26.24
N ALA A 378 -11.74 21.95 -26.32
CA ALA A 378 -12.66 21.74 -25.21
C ALA A 378 -12.17 20.68 -24.23
N GLN A 379 -11.23 19.82 -24.68
CA GLN A 379 -10.61 18.81 -23.82
C GLN A 379 -9.69 19.49 -22.81
N VAL A 380 -10.02 19.32 -21.53
CA VAL A 380 -9.30 19.87 -20.39
C VAL A 380 -8.36 18.79 -19.85
N PHE A 381 -7.07 19.12 -19.78
CA PHE A 381 -6.06 18.29 -19.13
C PHE A 381 -5.69 18.92 -17.80
N VAL A 382 -5.84 18.14 -16.72
CA VAL A 382 -5.49 18.53 -15.36
C VAL A 382 -4.34 17.64 -14.91
N GLY A 383 -3.15 18.23 -14.76
CA GLY A 383 -1.96 17.57 -14.23
C GLY A 383 -1.61 18.06 -12.83
N GLU A 384 -0.35 17.89 -12.42
CA GLU A 384 0.17 18.22 -11.10
C GLU A 384 -0.23 19.62 -10.60
N ASP A 385 -0.03 20.64 -11.43
CA ASP A 385 -0.33 22.04 -11.10
C ASP A 385 -1.82 22.42 -11.24
N GLY A 386 -2.64 21.52 -11.81
CA GLY A 386 -4.05 21.79 -12.09
C GLY A 386 -4.98 21.47 -10.91
N TYR A 387 -4.54 20.66 -9.95
CA TYR A 387 -5.32 20.30 -8.78
C TYR A 387 -5.11 21.29 -7.63
N GLY A 388 -6.20 21.89 -7.15
CA GLY A 388 -6.18 22.72 -5.95
C GLY A 388 -5.70 21.97 -4.70
N TYR A 389 -5.30 22.70 -3.66
CA TYR A 389 -4.85 22.09 -2.40
C TYR A 389 -6.04 21.55 -1.59
N HIS A 390 -6.21 20.23 -1.57
CA HIS A 390 -7.17 19.56 -0.71
C HIS A 390 -6.76 18.12 -0.41
N LYS A 391 -7.18 17.56 0.73
CA LYS A 391 -6.82 16.18 1.12
C LYS A 391 -7.30 15.13 0.10
N ILE A 392 -8.38 15.42 -0.63
CA ILE A 392 -8.89 14.56 -1.71
C ILE A 392 -7.99 14.67 -2.95
N THR A 393 -7.62 15.88 -3.36
CA THR A 393 -6.88 16.14 -4.60
C THR A 393 -5.37 15.97 -4.46
N ASP A 394 -4.83 15.93 -3.24
CA ASP A 394 -3.39 15.80 -2.98
C ASP A 394 -2.79 14.54 -3.61
N LYS A 395 -3.56 13.43 -3.58
CA LYS A 395 -3.17 12.17 -4.24
C LYS A 395 -3.38 12.18 -5.75
N MET A 396 -4.16 13.12 -6.28
CA MET A 396 -4.41 13.24 -7.72
C MET A 396 -3.31 14.02 -8.43
N LYS A 397 -2.48 14.76 -7.70
CA LYS A 397 -1.35 15.53 -8.27
C LYS A 397 -0.29 14.66 -8.95
N THR A 398 -0.18 13.39 -8.58
CA THR A 398 0.71 12.43 -9.24
C THR A 398 0.11 11.82 -10.50
N GLU A 399 -1.16 12.11 -10.78
CA GLU A 399 -1.93 11.58 -11.91
C GLU A 399 -2.28 12.71 -12.90
N SER A 400 -2.61 12.32 -14.13
CA SER A 400 -3.13 13.25 -15.13
C SER A 400 -4.57 12.86 -15.48
N SER A 401 -5.52 13.77 -15.26
CA SER A 401 -6.90 13.58 -15.69
C SER A 401 -7.19 14.34 -16.98
N SER A 402 -8.01 13.72 -17.83
CA SER A 402 -8.52 14.35 -19.04
C SER A 402 -10.04 14.37 -18.99
N PHE A 403 -10.61 15.56 -19.17
CA PHE A 403 -12.05 15.77 -19.28
C PHE A 403 -12.33 16.21 -20.72
N PHE A 404 -13.20 15.48 -21.42
CA PHE A 404 -13.54 15.81 -22.81
C PHE A 404 -14.28 17.15 -22.95
N THR A 405 -15.06 17.46 -21.92
CA THR A 405 -15.90 18.64 -21.75
C THR A 405 -15.91 18.99 -20.26
N ALA A 406 -15.99 20.28 -19.94
CA ALA A 406 -16.13 20.75 -18.57
C ALA A 406 -16.86 22.09 -18.57
N CYS A 407 -17.64 22.32 -17.51
CA CYS A 407 -18.22 23.62 -17.19
C CYS A 407 -17.56 24.20 -15.94
N GLN A 408 -17.63 25.52 -15.78
CA GLN A 408 -17.17 26.16 -14.56
C GLN A 408 -18.21 25.98 -13.44
N VAL A 409 -17.72 25.70 -12.23
CA VAL A 409 -18.53 25.62 -11.01
C VAL A 409 -17.99 26.63 -10.00
N GLU A 410 -18.89 27.41 -9.40
CA GLU A 410 -18.58 28.44 -8.41
C GLU A 410 -19.30 28.12 -7.10
N ALA A 411 -18.70 28.46 -5.96
CA ALA A 411 -19.34 28.35 -4.66
C ALA A 411 -20.01 29.70 -4.29
N GLU A 412 -21.31 29.68 -3.99
CA GLU A 412 -22.05 30.84 -3.51
C GLU A 412 -22.04 30.85 -1.97
N GLY A 413 -20.96 31.38 -1.38
CA GLY A 413 -20.88 31.79 0.04
C GLY A 413 -19.93 31.00 0.95
N GLY A 414 -18.98 31.71 1.59
CA GLY A 414 -18.22 31.30 2.79
C GLY A 414 -17.11 30.26 2.59
N GLU A 415 -16.00 30.37 3.33
CA GLU A 415 -14.90 29.40 3.31
C GLU A 415 -15.34 28.02 3.81
N THR A 416 -15.81 27.17 2.91
CA THR A 416 -16.01 25.74 3.17
C THR A 416 -14.62 25.08 3.17
N PRO A 417 -14.20 24.38 4.24
CA PRO A 417 -12.91 23.71 4.27
C PRO A 417 -12.80 22.73 3.10
N GLY A 418 -11.89 23.03 2.17
CA GLY A 418 -11.63 22.22 0.98
C GLY A 418 -12.00 22.85 -0.36
N TYR A 419 -12.60 24.04 -0.36
CA TYR A 419 -12.71 24.90 -1.55
C TYR A 419 -12.17 26.29 -1.21
N ARG A 420 -11.02 26.65 -1.80
CA ARG A 420 -10.61 28.04 -2.01
C ARG A 420 -10.36 28.19 -3.50
N VAL A 421 -10.99 29.21 -4.10
CA VAL A 421 -10.77 29.66 -5.48
C VAL A 421 -9.30 30.03 -5.67
#